data_AF-A0A6L8BDL1-F1
#
_entry.id   AF-A0A6L8BDL1-F1
#
_cell.length_a   1.000
_cell.length_b   1.000
_cell.length_c   1.000
_cell.angle_alpha   90.00
_cell.angle_beta   90.00
_cell.angle_gamma   90.00
#
_symmetry.space_group_name_H-M   'P 1'
#
loop_
_entity.id
_entity.type
_entity.pdbx_description
1 polymer ?
#
loop_
_entity_poly.entity_id
_entity_poly.type
_entity_poly.pdbx_seq_one_letter_code
_entity_poly.pdbx_strand_id
1 'polypeptide(L)'
;MASAEFDTLAETRELRDAGIEAAHAEAIVNTVRRTQDGLLTESRFEAAMAEQRAYLDTRLDKQSAYLDTRLDKQIAYLDTCLGEQNAYLEKSLGEQNAYLEKSMGEQRAFLVKSLGEQQAQLVKGMGEQRAYFEKRLGETNLAIADMKSEIYRYMWLHGTMIVLVLTSMYAMVESWLRG
;
A
#
# COMPACT_ATOMS: atom_id res chain seq x y z
N MET A 1 69.88 29.40 -15.28
CA MET A 1 71.10 29.57 -14.46
C MET A 1 72.26 29.10 -15.31
N ALA A 2 73.24 29.96 -15.57
CA ALA A 2 74.43 29.57 -16.35
C ALA A 2 75.17 28.47 -15.56
N SER A 3 75.32 27.30 -16.16
CA SER A 3 76.23 26.27 -15.68
C SER A 3 77.63 26.88 -15.75
N ALA A 4 78.21 27.25 -14.61
CA ALA A 4 79.63 27.55 -14.54
C ALA A 4 80.35 26.22 -14.83
N GLU A 5 80.75 26.03 -16.08
CA GLU A 5 81.51 24.88 -16.52
C GLU A 5 82.86 24.93 -15.78
N PHE A 6 83.15 23.89 -14.99
CA PHE A 6 84.38 23.83 -14.22
C PHE A 6 85.57 23.65 -15.17
N ASP A 7 86.26 24.75 -15.48
CA ASP A 7 87.38 24.75 -16.41
C ASP A 7 88.63 24.20 -15.73
N THR A 8 88.85 22.89 -15.94
CA THR A 8 89.96 22.16 -15.37
C THR A 8 91.32 22.71 -15.78
N LEU A 9 91.46 23.35 -16.95
CA LEU A 9 92.72 23.90 -17.45
C LEU A 9 93.02 25.27 -16.84
N ALA A 10 92.00 26.10 -16.64
CA ALA A 10 92.15 27.37 -15.94
C ALA A 10 92.48 27.15 -14.46
N GLU A 11 91.75 26.26 -13.78
CA GLU A 11 91.94 25.99 -12.35
C GLU A 11 93.28 25.31 -12.04
N THR A 12 93.74 24.38 -12.88
CA THR A 12 95.08 23.76 -12.69
C THR A 12 96.21 24.78 -12.85
N ARG A 13 96.07 25.76 -13.76
CA ARG A 13 97.06 26.84 -13.94
C ARG A 13 97.12 27.75 -12.73
N GLU A 14 95.97 28.18 -12.21
CA GLU A 14 95.91 29.01 -10.99
C GLU A 14 96.55 28.33 -9.78
N LEU A 15 96.29 27.05 -9.55
CA LEU A 15 96.89 26.29 -8.45
C LEU A 15 98.41 26.15 -8.58
N ARG A 16 98.90 25.99 -9.81
CA ARG A 16 100.35 25.91 -10.10
C ARG A 16 101.02 27.27 -9.93
N ASP A 17 100.38 28.34 -10.36
CA ASP A 17 100.88 29.72 -10.19
C ASP A 17 100.88 30.14 -8.71
N ALA A 18 100.03 29.51 -7.87
CA ALA A 18 100.06 29.61 -6.41
C ALA A 18 101.14 28.73 -5.73
N GLY A 19 101.98 28.02 -6.50
CA GLY A 19 103.11 27.25 -5.99
C GLY A 19 102.84 25.78 -5.68
N ILE A 20 101.68 25.24 -6.07
CA ILE A 20 101.36 23.81 -5.92
C ILE A 20 102.04 23.00 -7.03
N GLU A 21 102.67 21.88 -6.66
CA GLU A 21 103.28 20.95 -7.61
C GLU A 21 102.24 20.43 -8.62
N ALA A 22 102.61 20.31 -9.89
CA ALA A 22 101.70 19.98 -10.99
C ALA A 22 100.85 18.72 -10.73
N ALA A 23 101.44 17.66 -10.17
CA ALA A 23 100.74 16.42 -9.86
C ALA A 23 99.64 16.61 -8.77
N HIS A 24 99.91 17.45 -7.77
CA HIS A 24 98.95 17.76 -6.71
C HIS A 24 97.83 18.70 -7.21
N ALA A 25 98.16 19.69 -8.03
CA ALA A 25 97.17 20.57 -8.66
C ALA A 25 96.17 19.79 -9.53
N GLU A 26 96.65 18.86 -10.36
CA GLU A 26 95.78 17.99 -11.17
C GLU A 26 94.92 17.05 -10.33
N ALA A 27 95.45 16.50 -9.23
CA ALA A 27 94.70 15.61 -8.35
C ALA A 27 93.55 16.32 -7.62
N ILE A 28 93.78 17.57 -7.20
CA ILE A 28 92.75 18.42 -6.57
C ILE A 28 91.65 18.74 -7.57
N VAL A 29 91.99 19.29 -8.74
CA VAL A 29 91.01 19.67 -9.77
C VAL A 29 90.20 18.46 -10.24
N ASN A 30 90.82 17.30 -10.42
CA ASN A 30 90.08 16.08 -10.77
C ASN A 30 89.14 15.60 -9.67
N THR A 31 89.52 15.74 -8.41
CA THR A 31 88.65 15.38 -7.28
C THR A 31 87.45 16.34 -7.20
N VAL A 32 87.70 17.65 -7.30
CA VAL A 32 86.65 18.69 -7.29
C VAL A 32 85.67 18.47 -8.44
N ARG A 33 86.17 18.25 -9.66
CA ARG A 33 85.34 17.93 -10.83
C ARG A 33 84.46 16.71 -10.59
N ARG A 34 85.03 15.59 -10.10
CA ARG A 34 84.24 14.38 -9.81
C ARG A 34 83.17 14.63 -8.75
N THR A 35 83.46 15.41 -7.72
CA THR A 35 82.46 15.75 -6.69
C THR A 35 81.37 16.66 -7.22
N GLN A 36 81.70 17.63 -8.09
CA GLN A 36 80.72 18.50 -8.74
C GLN A 36 79.84 17.71 -9.70
N ASP A 37 80.41 16.82 -10.51
CA ASP A 37 79.67 15.91 -11.40
C ASP A 37 78.70 15.01 -10.60
N GLY A 38 79.16 14.50 -9.45
CA GLY A 38 78.33 13.72 -8.53
C GLY A 38 77.15 14.52 -7.97
N LEU A 39 77.41 15.71 -7.43
CA LEU A 39 76.39 16.62 -6.88
C LEU A 39 75.36 17.05 -7.94
N LEU A 40 75.80 17.38 -9.15
CA LEU A 40 74.90 17.71 -10.26
C LEU A 40 74.03 16.52 -10.66
N THR A 41 74.58 15.31 -10.61
CA THR A 41 73.83 14.07 -10.91
C THR A 41 72.79 13.79 -9.83
N GLU A 42 73.15 13.92 -8.56
CA GLU A 42 72.25 13.76 -7.42
C GLU A 42 71.11 14.78 -7.45
N SER A 43 71.43 16.06 -7.68
CA SER A 43 70.43 17.14 -7.81
C SER A 43 69.45 16.88 -8.97
N ARG A 44 69.93 16.40 -10.12
CA ARG A 44 69.06 16.02 -11.25
C ARG A 44 68.16 14.84 -10.91
N PHE A 45 68.68 13.86 -10.17
CA PHE A 45 67.90 12.71 -9.73
C PHE A 45 66.80 13.12 -8.75
N GLU A 46 67.10 13.98 -7.77
CA GLU A 46 66.10 14.53 -6.84
C GLU A 46 65.01 15.31 -7.57
N ALA A 47 65.39 16.15 -8.55
CA ALA A 47 64.44 16.89 -9.37
C ALA A 47 63.51 15.94 -10.15
N ALA A 48 64.06 14.90 -10.79
CA ALA A 48 63.27 13.91 -11.52
C ALA A 48 62.31 13.15 -10.59
N MET A 49 62.74 12.80 -9.38
CA MET A 49 61.89 12.15 -8.38
C MET A 49 60.78 13.07 -7.88
N ALA A 50 61.06 14.36 -7.69
CA ALA A 50 60.07 15.36 -7.29
C ALA A 50 59.01 15.54 -8.39
N GLU A 51 59.42 15.62 -9.66
CA GLU A 51 58.51 15.68 -10.80
C GLU A 51 57.65 14.42 -10.91
N GLN A 52 58.23 13.24 -10.72
CA GLN A 52 57.50 11.98 -10.76
C GLN A 52 56.44 11.91 -9.64
N ARG A 53 56.77 12.35 -8.42
CA ARG A 53 55.82 12.43 -7.30
C ARG A 53 54.67 13.38 -7.63
N ALA A 54 54.96 14.59 -8.08
CA ALA A 54 53.94 15.57 -8.44
C ALA A 54 53.02 15.07 -9.57
N TYR A 55 53.59 14.35 -10.55
CA TYR A 55 52.83 13.70 -11.61
C TYR A 55 51.88 12.63 -11.07
N LEU A 56 52.35 11.76 -10.16
CA LEU A 56 51.53 10.72 -9.55
C LEU A 56 50.41 11.30 -8.67
N ASP A 57 50.71 12.30 -7.85
CA ASP A 57 49.71 12.99 -7.02
C ASP A 57 48.60 13.59 -7.90
N THR A 58 48.98 14.33 -8.93
CA THR A 58 48.03 14.91 -9.89
C THR A 58 47.16 13.84 -10.57
N ARG A 59 47.74 12.68 -10.87
CA ARG A 59 47.03 11.58 -11.52
C ARG A 59 46.05 10.89 -10.56
N LEU A 60 46.45 10.71 -9.30
CA LEU A 60 45.62 10.12 -8.25
C LEU A 60 44.45 11.05 -7.90
N ASP A 61 44.68 12.36 -7.80
CA ASP A 61 43.62 13.35 -7.56
C ASP A 61 42.57 13.32 -8.67
N LYS A 62 43.01 13.28 -9.93
CA LYS A 62 42.11 13.17 -11.09
C LYS A 62 41.31 11.86 -11.08
N GLN A 63 41.93 10.75 -10.73
CA GLN A 63 41.23 9.46 -10.62
C GLN A 63 40.21 9.47 -9.49
N SER A 64 40.57 10.03 -8.34
CA SER A 64 39.68 10.14 -7.17
C SER A 64 38.46 10.99 -7.52
N ALA A 65 38.67 12.20 -8.06
CA ALA A 65 37.57 13.08 -8.48
C ALA A 65 36.66 12.45 -9.55
N TYR A 66 37.24 11.68 -10.48
CA TYR A 66 36.48 10.93 -11.47
C TYR A 66 35.59 9.85 -10.85
N LEU A 67 36.13 9.10 -9.87
CA LEU A 67 35.40 8.07 -9.15
C LEU A 67 34.27 8.67 -8.30
N ASP A 68 34.54 9.75 -7.58
CA ASP A 68 33.54 10.47 -6.78
C ASP A 68 32.37 10.92 -7.67
N THR A 69 32.68 11.59 -8.78
CA THR A 69 31.66 12.02 -9.75
C THR A 69 30.84 10.85 -10.29
N ARG A 70 31.46 9.69 -10.50
CA ARG A 70 30.78 8.50 -11.01
C ARG A 70 29.89 7.86 -9.94
N LEU A 71 30.34 7.81 -8.69
CA LEU A 71 29.57 7.32 -7.56
C LEU A 71 28.35 8.20 -7.30
N ASP A 72 28.52 9.53 -7.30
CA ASP A 72 27.41 10.48 -7.12
C ASP A 72 26.31 10.27 -8.18
N LYS A 73 26.72 10.08 -9.44
CA LYS A 73 25.77 9.78 -10.53
C LYS A 73 25.06 8.46 -10.33
N GLN A 74 25.74 7.43 -9.84
CA GLN A 74 25.13 6.14 -9.56
C GLN A 74 24.14 6.23 -8.39
N ILE A 75 24.48 6.96 -7.33
CA ILE A 75 23.59 7.20 -6.18
C ILE A 75 22.33 7.93 -6.66
N ALA A 76 22.48 9.04 -7.41
CA ALA A 76 21.34 9.79 -7.92
C ALA A 76 20.43 8.96 -8.84
N TYR A 77 21.03 8.09 -9.66
CA TYR A 77 20.28 7.15 -10.50
C TYR A 77 19.48 6.15 -9.66
N LEU A 78 20.10 5.54 -8.64
CA LEU A 78 19.43 4.60 -7.74
C LEU A 78 18.30 5.26 -6.97
N ASP A 79 18.51 6.48 -6.45
CA ASP A 79 17.48 7.25 -5.75
C ASP A 79 16.27 7.53 -6.67
N THR A 80 16.53 7.87 -7.94
CA THR A 80 15.47 8.07 -8.93
C THR A 80 14.69 6.78 -9.17
N CYS A 81 15.37 5.66 -9.42
CA CYS A 81 14.71 4.38 -9.64
C CYS A 81 13.89 3.91 -8.42
N LEU A 82 14.41 4.10 -7.20
CA LEU A 82 13.68 3.77 -5.97
C LEU A 82 12.45 4.67 -5.79
N GLY A 83 12.58 5.96 -6.10
CA GLY A 83 11.45 6.90 -6.10
C GLY A 83 10.36 6.49 -7.08
N GLU A 84 10.72 6.13 -8.31
CA GLU A 84 9.78 5.65 -9.32
C GLU A 84 9.09 4.34 -8.91
N GLN A 85 9.84 3.39 -8.34
CA GLN A 85 9.29 2.13 -7.86
C GLN A 85 8.29 2.34 -6.71
N ASN A 86 8.61 3.24 -5.76
CA ASN A 86 7.70 3.58 -4.67
C ASN A 86 6.42 4.22 -5.19
N ALA A 87 6.52 5.17 -6.13
CA ALA A 87 5.35 5.81 -6.74
C ALA A 87 4.46 4.81 -7.48
N TYR A 88 5.05 3.84 -8.18
CA TYR A 88 4.32 2.76 -8.83
C TYR A 88 3.57 1.89 -7.81
N LEU A 89 4.23 1.49 -6.72
CA LEU A 89 3.62 0.68 -5.66
C LEU A 89 2.47 1.43 -4.97
N GLU A 90 2.66 2.70 -4.65
CA GLU A 90 1.62 3.54 -4.04
C GLU A 90 0.38 3.63 -4.94
N LYS A 91 0.59 3.88 -6.24
CA LYS A 91 -0.50 3.91 -7.22
C LYS A 91 -1.23 2.56 -7.29
N SER A 92 -0.49 1.45 -7.37
CA SER A 92 -1.08 0.11 -7.47
C SER A 92 -1.90 -0.26 -6.23
N LEU A 93 -1.40 0.08 -5.02
CA LEU A 93 -2.15 -0.10 -3.77
C LEU A 93 -3.40 0.77 -3.72
N GLY A 94 -3.31 2.03 -4.19
CA GLY A 94 -4.47 2.93 -4.30
C GLY A 94 -5.56 2.35 -5.21
N GLU A 95 -5.18 1.84 -6.38
CA GLU A 95 -6.11 1.19 -7.33
C GLU A 95 -6.76 -0.06 -6.72
N GLN A 96 -5.97 -0.89 -6.02
CA GLN A 96 -6.49 -2.09 -5.36
C GLN A 96 -7.48 -1.75 -4.24
N ASN A 97 -7.19 -0.74 -3.42
CA ASN A 97 -8.10 -0.27 -2.38
C ASN A 97 -9.41 0.26 -2.97
N ALA A 98 -9.35 1.05 -4.04
CA ALA A 98 -10.55 1.56 -4.72
C ALA A 98 -11.41 0.42 -5.29
N TYR A 99 -10.78 -0.61 -5.85
CA TYR A 99 -11.48 -1.80 -6.32
C TYR A 99 -12.19 -2.55 -5.18
N LEU A 100 -11.50 -2.76 -4.06
CA LEU A 100 -12.07 -3.43 -2.88
C LEU A 100 -13.24 -2.64 -2.30
N GLU A 101 -13.11 -1.32 -2.18
CA GLU A 101 -14.19 -0.46 -1.68
C GLU A 101 -15.43 -0.55 -2.57
N LYS A 102 -15.25 -0.48 -3.88
CA LYS A 102 -16.35 -0.64 -4.85
C LYS A 102 -17.02 -2.00 -4.72
N SER A 103 -16.24 -3.08 -4.68
CA SER A 103 -16.76 -4.46 -4.59
C SER A 103 -17.55 -4.67 -3.29
N MET A 104 -17.03 -4.19 -2.17
CA MET A 104 -17.72 -4.22 -0.87
C MET A 104 -19.02 -3.40 -0.89
N GLY A 105 -19.00 -2.23 -1.54
CA GLY A 105 -20.19 -1.39 -1.73
C GLY A 105 -21.28 -2.10 -2.53
N GLU A 106 -20.91 -2.75 -3.64
CA GLU A 106 -21.82 -3.53 -4.48
C GLU A 106 -22.41 -4.73 -3.71
N GLN A 107 -21.57 -5.47 -2.97
CA GLN A 107 -22.03 -6.60 -2.15
C GLN A 107 -23.00 -6.14 -1.05
N ARG A 108 -22.72 -5.02 -0.39
CA ARG A 108 -23.62 -4.44 0.62
C ARG A 108 -24.96 -4.05 0.01
N ALA A 109 -24.95 -3.39 -1.16
CA ALA A 109 -26.17 -3.00 -1.86
C ALA A 109 -27.01 -4.23 -2.25
N PHE A 110 -26.36 -5.28 -2.73
CA PHE A 110 -27.02 -6.55 -3.04
C PHE A 110 -27.69 -7.17 -1.81
N LEU A 111 -26.97 -7.25 -0.68
CA LEU A 111 -27.51 -7.80 0.57
C LEU A 111 -28.72 -7.02 1.08
N VAL A 112 -28.65 -5.68 1.08
CA VAL A 112 -29.76 -4.82 1.50
C VAL A 112 -30.99 -5.06 0.62
N LYS A 113 -30.81 -5.14 -0.70
CA LYS A 113 -31.89 -5.42 -1.63
C LYS A 113 -32.51 -6.79 -1.37
N SER A 114 -31.69 -7.83 -1.26
CA SER A 114 -32.16 -9.21 -1.05
C SER A 114 -32.93 -9.36 0.28
N LEU A 115 -32.44 -8.74 1.36
CA LEU A 115 -33.15 -8.73 2.64
C LEU A 115 -34.49 -7.98 2.56
N GLY A 116 -34.53 -6.85 1.85
CA GLY A 116 -35.77 -6.10 1.61
C GLY A 116 -36.81 -6.92 0.84
N GLU A 117 -36.37 -7.65 -0.19
CA GLU A 117 -37.24 -8.55 -0.97
C GLU A 117 -37.78 -9.70 -0.11
N GLN A 118 -36.94 -10.34 0.70
CA GLN A 118 -37.36 -11.40 1.62
C GLN A 118 -38.36 -10.88 2.66
N GLN A 119 -38.11 -9.70 3.24
CA GLN A 119 -39.03 -9.08 4.19
C GLN A 119 -40.39 -8.79 3.55
N ALA A 120 -40.40 -8.25 2.32
CA ALA A 120 -41.63 -7.98 1.59
C ALA A 120 -42.43 -9.27 1.31
N GLN A 121 -41.74 -10.36 0.93
CA GLN A 121 -42.38 -11.66 0.72
C GLN A 121 -42.98 -12.23 2.01
N LEU A 122 -42.27 -12.13 3.14
CA LEU A 122 -42.78 -12.57 4.45
C LEU A 122 -44.02 -11.79 4.87
N VAL A 123 -43.98 -10.45 4.74
CA VAL A 123 -45.14 -9.60 5.07
C VAL A 123 -46.34 -9.95 4.20
N LYS A 124 -46.12 -10.14 2.90
CA LYS A 124 -47.19 -10.56 1.97
C LYS A 124 -47.79 -11.90 2.38
N GLY A 125 -46.95 -12.92 2.62
CA GLY A 125 -47.41 -14.25 3.02
C GLY A 125 -48.20 -14.25 4.33
N MET A 126 -47.76 -13.47 5.33
CA MET A 126 -48.52 -13.29 6.58
C MET A 126 -49.87 -12.59 6.34
N GLY A 127 -49.90 -11.59 5.47
CA GLY A 127 -51.14 -10.90 5.10
C GLY A 127 -52.16 -11.83 4.43
N GLU A 128 -51.70 -12.66 3.48
CA GLU A 128 -52.52 -13.67 2.81
C GLU A 128 -53.05 -14.71 3.80
N GLN A 129 -52.19 -15.20 4.70
CA GLN A 129 -52.57 -16.15 5.74
C GLN A 129 -53.62 -15.56 6.71
N ARG A 130 -53.45 -14.30 7.12
CA ARG A 130 -54.41 -13.59 7.96
C ARG A 130 -55.77 -13.46 7.26
N ALA A 131 -55.79 -13.05 6.00
CA ALA A 131 -57.02 -12.92 5.23
C ALA A 131 -57.74 -14.27 5.07
N TYR A 132 -56.98 -15.35 4.86
CA TYR A 132 -57.53 -16.72 4.82
C TYR A 132 -58.22 -17.10 6.14
N PHE A 133 -57.57 -16.86 7.28
CA PHE A 133 -58.15 -17.16 8.59
C PHE A 133 -59.39 -16.30 8.90
N GLU A 134 -59.34 -15.02 8.58
CA GLU A 134 -60.47 -14.10 8.77
C GLU A 134 -61.70 -14.54 7.98
N LYS A 135 -61.51 -14.93 6.71
CA LYS A 135 -62.58 -15.49 5.88
C LYS A 135 -63.18 -16.74 6.50
N ARG A 136 -62.34 -17.71 6.89
CA ARG A 136 -62.80 -18.98 7.46
C ARG A 136 -63.53 -18.79 8.80
N LEU A 137 -63.07 -17.87 9.64
CA LEU A 137 -63.76 -17.50 10.87
C LEU A 137 -65.13 -16.87 10.58
N GLY A 138 -65.21 -15.98 9.59
CA GLY A 138 -66.48 -15.40 9.13
C GLY A 138 -67.47 -16.46 8.67
N GLU A 139 -67.04 -17.40 7.84
CA GLU A 139 -67.86 -18.54 7.38
C GLU A 139 -68.36 -19.39 8.54
N THR A 140 -67.49 -19.72 9.51
CA THR A 140 -67.91 -20.47 10.71
C THR A 140 -68.91 -19.70 11.57
N ASN A 141 -68.74 -18.39 11.73
CA ASN A 141 -69.66 -17.56 12.50
C ASN A 141 -71.04 -17.49 11.85
N LEU A 142 -71.09 -17.38 10.52
CA LEU A 142 -72.35 -17.42 9.76
C LEU A 142 -73.07 -18.77 9.92
N ALA A 143 -72.33 -19.88 9.80
CA ALA A 143 -72.89 -21.21 10.01
C ALA A 143 -73.46 -21.39 11.44
N ILE A 144 -72.76 -20.86 12.45
CA ILE A 144 -73.25 -20.87 13.84
C ILE A 144 -74.51 -20.01 13.98
N ALA A 145 -74.56 -18.83 13.36
CA ALA A 145 -75.73 -17.96 13.40
C ALA A 145 -76.96 -18.62 12.75
N ASP A 146 -76.76 -19.30 11.62
CA ASP A 146 -77.80 -20.03 10.91
C ASP A 146 -78.36 -21.18 11.76
N MET A 147 -77.49 -22.02 12.32
CA MET A 147 -77.89 -23.08 13.25
C MET A 147 -78.69 -22.55 14.45
N LYS A 148 -78.25 -21.41 15.04
CA LYS A 148 -78.99 -20.77 16.13
C LYS A 148 -80.39 -20.35 15.70
N SER A 149 -80.52 -19.73 14.52
CA SER A 149 -81.80 -19.35 13.92
C SER A 149 -82.72 -20.56 13.75
N GLU A 150 -82.20 -21.68 13.23
CA GLU A 150 -82.97 -22.91 13.06
C GLU A 150 -83.45 -23.50 14.38
N ILE A 151 -82.58 -23.51 15.40
CA ILE A 151 -82.95 -23.96 16.75
C ILE A 151 -84.06 -23.07 17.33
N TYR A 152 -83.94 -21.75 17.24
CA TYR A 152 -84.98 -20.83 17.72
C TYR A 152 -86.31 -21.05 16.99
N ARG A 153 -86.27 -21.25 15.66
CA ARG A 153 -87.47 -21.55 14.86
C ARG A 153 -88.12 -22.85 15.32
N TYR A 154 -87.34 -23.91 15.52
CA TYR A 154 -87.82 -25.20 16.02
C TYR A 154 -88.47 -25.05 17.40
N MET A 155 -87.78 -24.40 18.35
CA MET A 155 -88.30 -24.15 19.70
C MET A 155 -89.61 -23.35 19.68
N TRP A 156 -89.70 -22.32 18.84
CA TRP A 156 -90.91 -21.52 18.70
C TRP A 156 -92.08 -22.33 18.14
N LEU A 157 -91.87 -23.06 17.04
CA LEU A 157 -92.91 -23.91 16.44
C LEU A 157 -93.39 -25.02 17.38
N HIS A 158 -92.48 -25.70 18.08
CA HIS A 158 -92.88 -26.73 19.03
C HIS A 158 -93.55 -26.13 20.27
N GLY A 159 -93.08 -24.99 20.77
CA GLY A 159 -93.72 -24.28 21.87
C GLY A 159 -95.16 -23.88 21.54
N THR A 160 -95.39 -23.31 20.35
CA THR A 160 -96.76 -22.95 19.91
C THR A 160 -97.64 -24.18 19.73
N MET A 161 -97.11 -25.27 19.16
CA MET A 161 -97.82 -26.55 19.05
C MET A 161 -98.24 -27.12 20.41
N ILE A 162 -97.35 -27.11 21.41
CA ILE A 162 -97.66 -27.55 22.78
C ILE A 162 -98.79 -26.71 23.37
N VAL A 163 -98.73 -25.38 23.25
CA VAL A 163 -99.78 -24.48 23.75
C VAL A 163 -101.12 -24.76 23.06
N LEU A 164 -101.13 -24.95 21.74
CA LEU A 164 -102.36 -25.28 21.00
C LEU A 164 -102.97 -26.61 21.45
N VAL A 165 -102.15 -27.64 21.65
CA VAL A 165 -102.59 -28.94 22.18
C VAL A 165 -103.18 -28.77 23.58
N LEU A 166 -102.48 -28.10 24.50
CA LEU A 166 -102.94 -27.88 25.88
C LEU A 166 -104.24 -27.07 25.92
N THR A 167 -104.37 -26.03 25.10
CA THR A 167 -105.58 -25.20 25.03
C THR A 167 -106.77 -26.00 24.50
N SER A 168 -106.54 -26.85 23.48
CA SER A 168 -107.59 -27.72 22.92
C SER A 168 -108.05 -28.77 23.92
N MET A 169 -107.10 -29.39 24.65
CA MET A 169 -107.42 -30.31 25.75
C MET A 169 -108.22 -29.62 26.86
N TYR A 170 -107.84 -28.41 27.26
CA TYR A 170 -108.57 -27.64 28.27
C TYR A 170 -110.02 -27.36 27.84
N ALA A 171 -110.22 -26.88 26.60
CA ALA A 171 -111.55 -26.61 26.06
C ALA A 171 -112.44 -27.86 25.98
N MET A 172 -111.86 -29.02 25.64
CA MET A 172 -112.55 -30.31 25.63
C MET A 172 -112.99 -30.74 27.04
N VAL A 173 -112.13 -30.57 28.05
CA VAL A 173 -112.48 -30.89 29.44
C VAL A 173 -113.57 -29.94 29.96
N GLU A 174 -113.46 -28.65 29.64
CA GLU A 174 -114.45 -27.65 30.05
C GLU A 174 -115.84 -27.89 29.43
N SER A 175 -115.90 -28.27 28.14
CA SER A 175 -117.17 -28.62 27.50
C SER A 175 -117.80 -29.86 28.12
N TRP A 176 -117.00 -30.84 28.53
CA TRP A 176 -117.46 -32.04 29.24
C TRP A 176 -117.99 -31.76 30.64
N LEU A 177 -117.46 -30.73 31.33
CA LEU A 177 -117.95 -30.32 32.64
C LEU A 177 -119.23 -29.48 32.59
N ARG A 178 -119.53 -28.84 31.45
CA ARG A 178 -120.68 -27.92 31.29
C ARG A 178 -121.89 -28.53 30.58
N GLY A 179 -121.77 -29.71 29.97
CA GLY A 179 -122.86 -30.45 29.33
C GLY A 179 -123.34 -31.61 30.19
#